data_AF-A0A6M1LGE7-F1
#
_entry.id   AF-A0A6M1LGE7-F1
#
_cell.length_a   1.000
_cell.length_b   1.000
_cell.length_c   1.000
_cell.angle_alpha   90.00
_cell.angle_beta   90.00
_cell.angle_gamma   90.00
#
_symmetry.space_group_name_H-M   'P 1'
#
loop_
_entity.id
_entity.type
_entity.pdbx_description
1 polymer ?
#
loop_
_entity_poly.entity_id
_entity_poly.type
_entity_poly.pdbx_seq_one_letter_code
_entity_poly.pdbx_strand_id
1 'polypeptide(L)'
;MRPGPRHIGYTLHVEMRADGRFGAILAYTTTSGLDFPGRMPAGVLAFTAAAAEALGQRKPFRLDLRRLAWLPVTPAWFQDLATPTRGVTGRAPRDLRRDIQAAFDAMARRQPELLTRLGPLWGAD
;
A
#
# COMPACT_ATOMS: atom_id res chain seq x y z
N MET A 1 -20.72 0.23 -4.97
CA MET A 1 -19.70 1.15 -4.38
C MET A 1 -18.79 1.63 -5.51
N ARG A 2 -18.59 2.94 -5.72
CA ARG A 2 -17.70 3.44 -6.79
C ARG A 2 -16.23 3.39 -6.32
N PRO A 3 -15.28 2.99 -7.17
CA PRO A 3 -13.85 3.13 -6.87
C PRO A 3 -13.56 4.60 -6.55
N GLY A 4 -12.78 4.84 -5.51
CA GLY A 4 -12.35 6.19 -5.12
C GLY A 4 -11.42 6.85 -6.16
N PRO A 5 -10.95 8.08 -5.92
CA PRO A 5 -9.96 8.73 -6.78
C PRO A 5 -8.71 7.86 -6.96
N ARG A 6 -7.96 8.06 -8.06
CA ARG A 6 -6.71 7.33 -8.31
C ARG A 6 -5.71 7.59 -7.19
N HIS A 7 -5.34 6.54 -6.47
CA HIS A 7 -4.31 6.57 -5.44
C HIS A 7 -3.18 5.60 -5.78
N ILE A 8 -1.96 5.97 -5.42
CA ILE A 8 -0.83 5.03 -5.42
C ILE A 8 -0.86 4.30 -4.07
N GLY A 9 -0.79 2.97 -4.11
CA GLY A 9 -0.68 2.13 -2.93
C GLY A 9 0.55 1.24 -3.04
N TYR A 10 1.12 0.86 -1.91
CA TYR A 10 2.16 -0.17 -1.88
C TYR A 10 1.52 -1.53 -1.63
N THR A 11 1.62 -2.44 -2.60
CA THR A 11 1.11 -3.80 -2.46
C THR A 11 2.00 -4.60 -1.51
N LEU A 12 1.47 -4.91 -0.32
CA LEU A 12 2.13 -5.76 0.67
C LEU A 12 2.01 -7.23 0.30
N HIS A 13 0.83 -7.64 -0.15
CA HIS A 13 0.52 -9.03 -0.43
C HIS A 13 -0.53 -9.15 -1.54
N VAL A 14 -0.42 -10.23 -2.32
CA VAL A 14 -1.46 -10.66 -3.25
C VAL A 14 -1.75 -12.12 -2.95
N GLU A 15 -3.02 -12.43 -2.71
CA GLU A 15 -3.48 -13.77 -2.41
C GLU A 15 -4.52 -14.24 -3.44
N MET A 16 -4.51 -15.55 -3.71
CA MET A 16 -5.59 -16.22 -4.42
C MET A 16 -6.53 -16.82 -3.38
N ARG A 17 -7.82 -16.51 -3.50
CA ARG A 17 -8.86 -17.05 -2.62
C ARG A 17 -9.32 -18.43 -3.06
N ALA A 18 -10.02 -19.13 -2.18
CA ALA A 18 -10.57 -20.46 -2.44
C ALA A 18 -11.55 -20.51 -3.63
N ASP A 19 -12.21 -19.39 -3.94
CA ASP A 19 -13.11 -19.24 -5.10
C ASP A 19 -12.37 -18.86 -6.39
N GLY A 20 -11.02 -18.86 -6.38
CA GLY A 20 -10.18 -18.53 -7.52
C GLY A 20 -9.99 -17.04 -7.77
N ARG A 21 -10.62 -16.14 -7.00
CA ARG A 21 -10.44 -14.69 -7.16
C ARG A 21 -9.17 -14.20 -6.47
N PHE A 22 -8.53 -13.19 -7.07
CA PHE A 22 -7.34 -12.56 -6.48
C PHE A 22 -7.71 -11.34 -5.64
N GLY A 23 -7.09 -11.24 -4.47
CA GLY A 23 -7.14 -10.08 -3.58
C GLY A 23 -5.76 -9.48 -3.36
N ALA A 24 -5.71 -8.16 -3.17
CA ALA A 24 -4.50 -7.44 -2.84
C ALA A 24 -4.66 -6.69 -1.51
N ILE A 25 -3.62 -6.77 -0.68
CA ILE A 25 -3.47 -5.96 0.53
C ILE A 25 -2.52 -4.82 0.21
N LEU A 26 -3.01 -3.59 0.29
CA LEU A 26 -2.22 -2.39 0.00
C LEU A 26 -2.08 -1.53 1.25
N ALA A 27 -0.89 -1.00 1.48
CA ALA A 27 -0.68 0.10 2.41
C ALA A 27 -0.84 1.45 1.69
N TYR A 28 -1.48 2.40 2.36
CA TYR A 28 -1.82 3.70 1.78
C TYR A 28 -0.57 4.58 1.65
N THR A 29 -0.45 5.28 0.52
CA THR A 29 0.56 6.34 0.36
C THR A 29 -0.08 7.71 0.32
N THR A 30 0.59 8.71 0.90
CA THR A 30 0.13 10.11 0.86
C THR A 30 1.28 11.06 0.61
N THR A 31 1.01 12.10 -0.18
CA THR A 31 1.89 13.25 -0.43
C THR A 31 1.48 14.49 0.35
N SER A 32 0.39 14.43 1.12
CA SER A 32 -0.14 15.55 1.91
C SER A 32 0.44 15.57 3.32
N GLY A 33 0.62 16.78 3.88
CA GLY A 33 1.03 16.97 5.29
C GLY A 33 2.42 16.43 5.61
N LEU A 34 3.37 16.59 4.67
CA LEU A 34 4.72 16.06 4.76
C LEU A 34 5.65 16.89 5.67
N ASP A 35 5.25 17.16 6.92
CA ASP A 35 6.20 17.57 7.96
C ASP A 35 6.84 16.32 8.52
N PHE A 36 8.04 15.93 8.08
CA PHE A 36 8.68 14.71 8.58
C PHE A 36 9.30 14.97 9.97
N PRO A 37 8.60 14.75 11.11
CA PRO A 37 9.24 14.90 12.41
C PRO A 37 10.44 13.95 12.50
N GLY A 38 11.44 14.32 13.29
CA GLY A 38 12.62 13.46 13.52
C GLY A 38 12.27 12.03 13.98
N ARG A 39 11.07 11.81 14.53
CA ARG A 39 10.53 10.49 14.85
C ARG A 39 9.17 10.26 14.17
N MET A 40 9.09 9.30 13.25
CA MET A 40 7.82 8.84 12.69
C MET A 40 6.99 8.06 13.72
N PRO A 41 5.65 8.16 13.68
CA PRO A 41 4.78 7.21 14.37
C PRO A 41 5.09 5.77 13.93
N ALA A 42 4.88 4.80 14.83
CA ALA A 42 5.01 3.38 14.48
C ALA A 42 4.13 3.03 13.27
N GLY A 43 4.67 2.24 12.34
CA GLY A 43 3.97 1.87 11.10
C GLY A 43 3.92 2.96 10.03
N VAL A 44 4.49 4.15 10.26
CA VAL A 44 4.59 5.20 9.23
C VAL A 44 6.03 5.29 8.75
N LEU A 45 6.23 5.16 7.45
CA LEU A 45 7.53 5.29 6.80
C LEU A 45 7.54 6.54 5.94
N ALA A 46 8.64 7.28 6.01
CA ALA A 46 8.86 8.52 5.28
C ALA A 46 9.82 8.28 4.11
N PHE A 47 9.42 8.72 2.93
CA PHE A 47 10.25 8.69 1.73
C PHE A 47 10.55 10.14 1.32
N THR A 48 11.81 10.54 1.52
CA THR A 48 12.32 11.83 1.04
C THR A 48 12.29 11.89 -0.48
N ALA A 49 12.55 13.06 -1.08
CA ALA A 49 12.55 13.21 -2.54
C ALA A 49 13.51 12.21 -3.22
N ALA A 50 14.74 12.06 -2.71
CA ALA A 50 15.72 11.12 -3.24
C ALA A 50 15.28 9.65 -3.09
N ALA A 51 14.71 9.28 -1.94
CA ALA A 51 14.21 7.93 -1.71
C ALA A 51 12.98 7.62 -2.58
N ALA A 52 12.13 8.60 -2.82
CA ALA A 52 10.97 8.49 -3.70
C ALA A 52 11.40 8.34 -5.16
N GLU A 53 12.37 9.13 -5.63
CA GLU A 53 12.91 9.04 -6.98
C GLU A 53 13.54 7.67 -7.26
N ALA A 54 14.27 7.11 -6.30
CA ALA A 54 14.80 5.75 -6.38
C ALA A 54 13.71 4.66 -6.54
N LEU A 55 12.45 4.99 -6.23
CA LEU A 55 11.27 4.14 -6.40
C LEU A 55 10.42 4.50 -7.62
N GLY A 56 10.92 5.39 -8.49
CA GLY A 56 10.21 5.89 -9.66
C GLY A 56 9.09 6.89 -9.34
N GLN A 57 9.10 7.47 -8.13
CA GLN A 57 8.11 8.46 -7.70
C GLN A 57 8.67 9.88 -7.79
N ARG A 58 7.88 10.81 -8.34
CA ARG A 58 8.30 12.20 -8.56
C ARG A 58 8.22 13.09 -7.32
N LYS A 59 7.52 12.66 -6.27
CA LYS A 59 7.25 13.46 -5.08
C LYS A 59 7.60 12.66 -3.83
N PRO A 60 8.12 13.31 -2.78
CA PRO A 60 8.23 12.68 -1.47
C PRO A 60 6.84 12.22 -1.02
N PHE A 61 6.80 11.15 -0.24
CA PHE A 61 5.55 10.57 0.24
C PHE A 61 5.75 9.87 1.57
N ARG A 62 4.64 9.52 2.20
CA ARG A 62 4.60 8.60 3.34
C ARG A 62 3.90 7.32 2.95
N LEU A 63 4.37 6.22 3.52
CA LEU A 63 3.68 4.95 3.53
C LEU A 63 3.11 4.72 4.93
N ASP A 64 1.79 4.58 5.03
CA ASP A 64 1.11 4.34 6.30
C ASP A 64 0.65 2.88 6.37
N LEU A 65 1.43 2.04 7.06
CA LEU A 65 1.14 0.62 7.25
C LEU A 65 -0.04 0.39 8.20
N ARG A 66 -0.46 1.41 8.96
CA ARG A 66 -1.63 1.33 9.85
C ARG A 66 -2.94 1.33 9.06
N ARG A 67 -2.91 1.81 7.82
CA ARG A 67 -4.10 1.93 6.95
C ARG A 67 -3.97 0.97 5.78
N LEU A 68 -4.58 -0.19 5.91
CA LEU A 68 -4.52 -1.24 4.91
C LEU A 68 -5.81 -1.34 4.13
N ALA A 69 -5.72 -1.31 2.80
CA ALA A 69 -6.84 -1.57 1.92
C ALA A 69 -6.81 -3.04 1.45
N TRP A 70 -7.93 -3.74 1.57
CA TRP A 70 -8.11 -5.07 1.00
C TRP A 70 -8.99 -4.94 -0.23
N LEU A 71 -8.39 -5.06 -1.40
CA LEU A 71 -9.05 -4.75 -2.66
C LEU A 71 -9.12 -5.95 -3.61
N PRO A 72 -10.20 -6.04 -4.39
CA PRO A 72 -10.25 -6.95 -5.53
C PRO A 72 -9.25 -6.61 -6.60
N VAL A 73 -8.50 -7.61 -7.07
CA VAL A 73 -7.69 -7.48 -8.27
C VAL A 73 -8.60 -7.60 -9.50
N THR A 74 -9.42 -6.57 -9.73
CA THR A 74 -10.33 -6.46 -10.87
C THR A 74 -10.16 -5.11 -11.57
N PRO A 75 -10.54 -4.98 -12.86
CA PRO A 75 -10.42 -3.71 -13.58
C PRO A 75 -11.16 -2.53 -12.93
N ALA A 76 -12.21 -2.80 -12.14
CA ALA A 76 -12.91 -1.76 -11.39
C ALA A 76 -12.02 -1.07 -10.35
N TRP A 77 -11.14 -1.83 -9.69
CA TRP A 77 -10.23 -1.32 -8.65
C TRP A 77 -8.84 -1.03 -9.17
N PHE A 78 -8.40 -1.76 -10.19
CA PHE A 78 -7.10 -1.64 -10.84
C PHE A 78 -7.30 -1.45 -12.35
N GLN A 79 -7.61 -0.21 -12.73
CA GLN A 79 -7.98 0.16 -14.11
C GLN A 79 -6.92 -0.23 -15.15
N ASP A 80 -5.66 -0.27 -14.74
CA ASP A 80 -4.52 -0.52 -15.63
C ASP A 80 -4.11 -2.00 -15.67
N LEU A 81 -4.90 -2.95 -15.14
CA LEU A 81 -4.55 -4.38 -15.13
C LEU A 81 -4.26 -4.96 -16.51
N ALA A 82 -4.97 -4.49 -17.54
CA ALA A 82 -4.80 -4.94 -18.92
C ALA A 82 -3.57 -4.32 -19.61
N THR A 83 -2.91 -3.34 -18.98
CA THR A 83 -1.70 -2.71 -19.55
C THR A 83 -0.48 -3.61 -19.31
N PRO A 84 0.59 -3.49 -20.13
CA PRO A 84 1.81 -4.26 -19.91
C PRO A 84 2.44 -4.05 -18.53
N THR A 85 2.31 -2.85 -17.97
CA THR A 85 2.81 -2.53 -16.62
C THR A 85 1.86 -2.97 -15.51
N ARG A 86 0.61 -3.31 -15.85
CA ARG A 86 -0.46 -3.69 -14.91
C ARG A 86 -0.73 -2.63 -13.84
N GLY A 87 -0.46 -1.36 -14.17
CA GLY A 87 -0.54 -0.24 -13.22
C GLY A 87 0.61 -0.15 -12.21
N VAL A 88 1.65 -0.99 -12.33
CA VAL A 88 2.83 -0.94 -11.46
C VAL A 88 3.73 0.21 -11.89
N THR A 89 3.83 1.24 -11.04
CA THR A 89 4.66 2.43 -11.31
C THR A 89 6.10 2.29 -10.85
N GLY A 90 6.39 1.30 -9.99
CA GLY A 90 7.72 1.07 -9.44
C GLY A 90 7.79 -0.20 -8.61
N ARG A 91 8.99 -0.71 -8.35
CA ARG A 91 9.23 -1.86 -7.48
C ARG A 91 10.25 -1.49 -6.42
N ALA A 92 9.88 -1.68 -5.16
CA ALA A 92 10.82 -1.50 -4.06
C ALA A 92 11.98 -2.52 -4.16
N PRO A 93 13.23 -2.09 -3.96
CA PRO A 93 14.38 -3.00 -3.84
C PRO A 93 14.16 -4.06 -2.77
N ARG A 94 14.85 -5.20 -2.89
CA ARG A 94 14.67 -6.35 -1.98
C ARG A 94 14.82 -5.97 -0.50
N ASP A 95 15.85 -5.19 -0.17
CA ASP A 95 16.10 -4.78 1.22
C ASP A 95 14.96 -3.91 1.75
N LEU A 96 14.54 -2.90 0.98
CA LEU A 96 13.39 -2.07 1.37
C LEU A 96 12.11 -2.89 1.55
N ARG A 97 11.85 -3.88 0.67
CA ARG A 97 10.68 -4.77 0.82
C ARG A 97 10.75 -5.56 2.13
N ARG A 98 11.92 -6.09 2.47
CA ARG A 98 12.15 -6.80 3.74
C ARG A 98 11.91 -5.86 4.92
N ASP A 99 12.41 -4.64 4.86
CA ASP A 99 12.31 -3.68 5.96
C ASP A 99 10.85 -3.20 6.17
N ILE A 100 10.11 -2.97 5.07
CA ILE A 100 8.67 -2.69 5.11
C ILE A 100 7.90 -3.86 5.72
N GLN A 101 8.20 -5.10 5.30
CA GLN A 101 7.55 -6.29 5.82
C GLN A 101 7.84 -6.46 7.33
N ALA A 102 9.10 -6.29 7.75
CA ALA A 102 9.48 -6.37 9.14
C ALA A 102 8.79 -5.30 10.00
N ALA A 103 8.65 -4.07 9.48
CA ALA A 103 7.92 -2.99 10.15
C ALA A 103 6.43 -3.32 10.28
N PHE A 104 5.81 -3.85 9.22
CA PHE A 104 4.43 -4.32 9.26
C PHE A 104 4.24 -5.44 10.28
N ASP A 105 5.07 -6.47 10.24
CA ASP A 105 4.99 -7.62 11.15
C ASP A 105 5.20 -7.22 12.61
N ALA A 106 6.16 -6.33 12.88
CA ALA A 106 6.40 -5.82 14.22
C ALA A 106 5.21 -5.04 14.76
N MET A 107 4.58 -4.21 13.92
CA MET A 107 3.37 -3.47 14.29
C MET A 107 2.18 -4.41 14.50
N ALA A 108 1.92 -5.35 13.57
CA ALA A 108 0.82 -6.29 13.67
C ALA A 108 0.91 -7.18 14.92
N ARG A 109 2.13 -7.52 15.37
CA ARG A 109 2.34 -8.27 16.61
C ARG A 109 2.21 -7.43 17.89
N ARG A 110 2.65 -6.18 17.87
CA ARG A 110 2.76 -5.34 19.09
C ARG A 110 1.55 -4.45 19.34
N GLN A 111 0.90 -3.99 18.28
CA GLN A 111 -0.16 -2.99 18.30
C GLN A 111 -1.22 -3.29 17.21
N PRO A 112 -1.85 -4.49 17.23
CA PRO A 112 -2.84 -4.87 16.23
C PRO A 112 -4.04 -3.91 16.16
N GLU A 113 -4.35 -3.22 17.25
CA GLU A 113 -5.41 -2.21 17.35
C GLU A 113 -5.18 -0.97 16.46
N LEU A 114 -3.94 -0.72 16.05
CA LEU A 114 -3.62 0.38 15.13
C LEU A 114 -3.93 0.03 13.67
N LEU A 115 -4.21 -1.23 13.35
CA LEU A 115 -4.50 -1.67 12.00
C LEU A 115 -5.95 -1.37 11.62
N THR A 116 -6.14 -0.33 10.83
CA THR A 116 -7.42 -0.03 10.19
C THR A 116 -7.50 -0.73 8.83
N ARG A 117 -8.48 -1.62 8.69
CA ARG A 117 -8.84 -2.24 7.42
C ARG A 117 -9.81 -1.34 6.65
N LEU A 118 -9.49 -1.07 5.40
CA LEU A 118 -10.23 -0.20 4.48
C LEU A 118 -10.59 -0.96 3.20
N GLY A 119 -11.56 -0.45 2.46
CA GLY A 119 -12.06 -1.07 1.23
C GLY A 119 -13.13 -2.13 1.48
N PRO A 120 -13.71 -2.70 0.41
CA PRO A 120 -14.78 -3.67 0.56
C PRO A 120 -14.22 -4.95 1.19
N LEU A 121 -14.75 -5.27 2.38
CA LEU A 121 -14.75 -6.63 2.89
C LEU A 121 -15.68 -7.45 1.98
N TRP A 122 -15.19 -7.83 0.80
CA TRP A 122 -15.77 -8.78 -0.15
C TRP A 122 -17.19 -9.24 0.21
N GLY A 123 -18.20 -8.47 -0.21
CA GLY A 123 -19.59 -8.64 0.20
C GLY A 123 -20.43 -7.45 -0.24
N ALA A 124 -20.79 -7.43 -1.52
CA ALA A 124 -21.97 -6.80 -2.12
C ALA A 124 -21.83 -7.00 -3.64
N ASP A 125 -22.07 -8.25 -4.08
CA ASP A 125 -22.77 -8.44 -5.34
C ASP A 125 -24.25 -8.11 -5.09
#